data_AF-A0A3M6JXX4-F1
#
_entry.id   AF-A0A3M6JXX4-F1
#
_cell.length_a   1.000
_cell.length_b   1.000
_cell.length_c   1.000
_cell.angle_alpha   90.00
_cell.angle_beta   90.00
_cell.angle_gamma   90.00
#
_symmetry.space_group_name_H-M   'P 1'
#
loop_
_entity.id
_entity.type
_entity.pdbx_description
1 polymer ?
#
loop_
_entity_poly.entity_id
_entity_poly.type
_entity_poly.pdbx_seq_one_letter_code
_entity_poly.pdbx_strand_id
1 'polypeptide(L)' 'MTKTISCNFTNEGCEWSAESTRNDDDELMSKIREHILSHHKEFELNSENIENIKSHIKVTKRFWWWG' A
#
# COMPACT_ATOMS: atom_id res chain seq x y z
N MET A 1 -1.82 -15.19 3.05
CA MET A 1 -0.67 -14.27 2.99
C MET A 1 -1.25 -12.89 3.19
N THR A 2 -0.73 -12.12 4.14
CA THR A 2 -1.26 -10.77 4.38
C THR A 2 -0.42 -9.78 3.60
N LYS A 3 -1.05 -8.97 2.76
CA LYS A 3 -0.39 -7.85 2.11
C LYS A 3 -0.57 -6.62 2.97
N THR A 4 0.49 -5.87 3.17
CA THR A 4 0.50 -4.64 3.95
C THR A 4 1.15 -3.55 3.12
N ILE A 5 0.60 -2.35 3.20
CA ILE A 5 1.20 -1.16 2.62
C ILE A 5 1.25 -0.06 3.67
N SER A 6 2.31 0.74 3.63
CA SER A 6 2.48 1.94 4.42
C SER A 6 2.62 3.15 3.49
N CYS A 7 2.01 4.27 3.84
CA CYS A 7 2.11 5.53 3.10
C CYS A 7 3.48 6.19 3.35
N ASN A 8 4.53 5.59 2.80
CA ASN A 8 5.88 6.14 2.80
C ASN A 8 6.35 6.54 1.40
N PHE A 9 5.43 6.51 0.43
CA PHE A 9 5.66 6.95 -0.95
C PHE A 9 5.36 8.44 -1.13
N THR A 10 4.75 9.08 -0.12
CA THR A 10 4.61 10.53 -0.04
C THR A 10 5.78 11.06 0.79
N ASN A 11 6.44 12.10 0.31
CA ASN A 11 7.60 12.70 0.98
C ASN A 11 7.19 13.49 2.25
N GLU A 12 5.89 13.51 2.54
CA GLU A 12 5.26 14.03 3.73
C GLU A 12 5.11 12.83 4.67
N GLY A 13 5.83 12.81 5.80
CA GLY A 13 5.85 11.67 6.72
C GLY A 13 4.46 11.23 7.18
N CYS A 14 3.85 10.30 6.46
CA CYS A 14 2.49 9.83 6.68
C CYS A 14 2.52 8.48 7.39
N GLU A 15 1.84 8.40 8.53
CA GLU A 15 1.78 7.17 9.34
C GLU A 15 0.65 6.22 8.91
N TRP A 16 -0.02 6.52 7.79
CA TRP A 16 -1.11 5.68 7.31
C TRP A 16 -0.60 4.33 6.82
N SER A 17 -1.29 3.27 7.21
CA SER A 17 -1.01 1.92 6.71
C SER A 17 -2.31 1.15 6.52
N ALA A 18 -2.31 0.23 5.57
CA ALA A 18 -3.41 -0.64 5.30
C ALA A 18 -2.92 -2.07 5.09
N GLU A 19 -3.78 -3.01 5.47
CA GLU A 19 -3.54 -4.42 5.24
C GLU A 19 -4.73 -5.07 4.52
N SER A 20 -4.42 -6.07 3.70
CA SER A 20 -5.39 -6.95 3.08
C SER A 20 -5.02 -8.40 3.38
N THR A 21 -5.91 -9.06 4.14
CA THR A 21 -5.80 -10.49 4.44
C THR A 21 -6.16 -11.36 3.23
N ARG A 22 -6.89 -10.79 2.26
CA ARG A 22 -7.31 -11.46 1.02
C ARG A 22 -6.22 -11.55 -0.05
N ASN A 23 -5.04 -10.95 0.21
CA ASN A 23 -3.95 -10.85 -0.75
C ASN A 23 -4.36 -10.10 -2.05
N ASP A 24 -5.35 -9.23 -1.93
CA ASP A 24 -5.98 -8.52 -3.05
C ASP A 24 -5.33 -7.14 -3.22
N ASP A 25 -4.65 -6.94 -4.37
CA ASP A 25 -3.97 -5.68 -4.67
C ASP A 25 -4.98 -4.57 -5.01
N ASP A 26 -6.09 -4.90 -5.65
CA ASP A 26 -7.11 -3.92 -6.05
C ASP A 26 -7.82 -3.30 -4.84
N GLU A 27 -8.10 -4.09 -3.81
CA GLU A 27 -8.63 -3.61 -2.53
C GLU A 27 -7.66 -2.62 -1.86
N LEU A 28 -6.37 -2.96 -1.83
CA LEU A 28 -5.32 -2.10 -1.28
C LEU A 28 -5.20 -0.80 -2.09
N MET A 29 -5.20 -0.89 -3.42
CA MET A 29 -5.10 0.26 -4.31
C MET A 29 -6.30 1.21 -4.16
N SER A 30 -7.50 0.68 -3.94
CA SER A 30 -8.69 1.52 -3.68
C SER A 30 -8.53 2.32 -2.38
N LYS A 31 -8.10 1.66 -1.28
CA LYS A 31 -7.83 2.33 0.01
C LYS A 31 -6.76 3.41 -0.12
N ILE A 32 -5.68 3.13 -0.86
CA ILE A 32 -4.58 4.08 -1.10
C ILE A 32 -5.07 5.29 -1.90
N ARG A 33 -5.89 5.06 -2.94
CA ARG A 33 -6.47 6.15 -3.74
C ARG A 33 -7.31 7.08 -2.89
N GLU A 34 -8.21 6.52 -2.07
CA GLU A 34 -9.03 7.32 -1.14
C GLU A 34 -8.16 8.08 -0.13
N HIS A 35 -7.15 7.43 0.43
CA HIS A 35 -6.18 8.08 1.34
C HIS A 35 -5.45 9.25 0.68
N ILE A 36 -4.91 9.04 -0.53
CA ILE A 36 -4.21 10.07 -1.29
C ILE A 36 -5.14 11.24 -1.62
N LEU A 37 -6.36 10.97 -2.10
CA LEU A 37 -7.33 12.02 -2.42
C LEU A 37 -7.75 12.85 -1.20
N SER A 38 -7.70 12.26 0.00
CA SER A 38 -8.04 12.94 1.25
C SER A 38 -6.86 13.70 1.87
N HIS A 39 -5.70 13.05 2.00
CA HIS A 39 -4.54 13.56 2.75
C HIS A 39 -3.41 14.09 1.86
N HIS A 40 -3.23 13.56 0.65
CA HIS A 40 -2.15 13.91 -0.27
C HIS A 40 -2.72 14.40 -1.61
N LYS A 41 -3.57 15.42 -1.58
CA LYS A 41 -4.21 15.98 -2.79
C LYS A 41 -3.23 16.46 -3.86
N GLU A 42 -2.02 16.82 -3.43
CA GLU A 42 -0.92 17.26 -4.31
C GLU A 42 -0.19 16.07 -4.96
N PHE A 43 -0.41 14.84 -4.50
CA PHE A 43 0.21 13.65 -5.04
C PHE A 43 -0.56 13.15 -6.26
N GLU A 44 0.06 13.29 -7.43
CA GLU A 44 -0.51 12.82 -8.69
C GLU A 44 -0.38 11.30 -8.83
N LEU A 45 -1.51 10.60 -8.95
CA LEU A 45 -1.55 9.16 -9.20
C LEU A 45 -1.30 8.84 -10.69
N ASN A 46 -0.07 9.05 -11.14
CA ASN A 46 0.38 8.64 -12.47
C ASN A 46 0.80 7.15 -12.50
N SER A 47 1.07 6.60 -13.70
CA SER A 47 1.45 5.19 -13.85
C SER A 47 2.72 4.83 -13.08
N GLU A 48 3.74 5.70 -13.09
CA GLU A 48 5.01 5.49 -12.39
C GLU A 48 4.82 5.43 -10.87
N ASN A 49 4.02 6.34 -10.32
CA ASN A 49 3.65 6.41 -8.91
C ASN A 49 2.80 5.21 -8.50
N ILE A 50 1.88 4.75 -9.37
CA ILE A 50 1.09 3.53 -9.16
C ILE A 50 2.01 2.31 -9.08
N GLU A 51 3.00 2.20 -9.97
CA GLU A 51 3.97 1.10 -9.93
C GLU A 51 4.88 1.18 -8.69
N ASN A 52 5.30 2.38 -8.31
CA ASN A 52 6.06 2.61 -7.09
C ASN A 52 5.26 2.20 -5.84
N ILE A 53 4.00 2.64 -5.72
CA ILE A 53 3.07 2.26 -4.65
C ILE A 53 2.90 0.73 -4.58
N LYS A 54 2.72 0.07 -5.73
CA LYS A 54 2.63 -1.40 -5.79
C LYS A 54 3.91 -2.07 -5.30
N SER A 55 5.09 -1.51 -5.59
CA SER A 55 6.37 -1.98 -5.09
C SER A 55 6.49 -1.88 -3.56
N HIS A 56 5.82 -0.91 -2.94
CA HIS A 56 5.77 -0.77 -1.48
C HIS A 56 4.84 -1.78 -0.79
N ILE A 57 4.03 -2.54 -1.52
CA ILE A 57 3.18 -3.58 -0.95
C ILE A 57 4.07 -4.73 -0.48
N LYS A 58 4.16 -4.89 0.84
CA LYS A 58 4.89 -5.97 1.48
C LYS A 58 3.97 -7.16 1.70
N VAL A 59 4.36 -8.33 1.22
CA VAL A 59 3.68 -9.59 1.51
C VAL A 59 4.27 -10.19 2.78
N THR A 60 3.56 -10.07 3.89
CA THR A 60 3.89 -10.79 5.11
C THR A 60 3.49 -12.25 4.91
N LYS A 61 4.43 -13.05 4.42
CA LYS A 61 4.31 -14.50 4.46
C LYS A 61 4.42 -14.91 5.92
N ARG A 62 3.31 -15.34 6.52
CA ARG A 62 3.32 -16.05 7.80
C ARG A 62 4.19 -17.29 7.58
N PHE A 63 5.47 -17.17 7.92
CA PHE A 63 6.46 -18.25 7.82
C PHE A 63 5.97 -19.38 8.71
N TRP A 64 5.38 -20.40 8.11
CA TRP A 64 5.30 -21.71 8.73
C TRP A 64 6.68 -22.32 8.54
N TRP A 65 7.53 -22.17 9.56
CA TRP A 65 8.73 -22.99 9.69
C TRP A 65 8.24 -24.44 9.73
N TRP A 66 8.50 -25.19 8.66
CA TRP A 66 8.24 -26.61 8.62
C TRP A 66 9.10 -27.27 9.69
N GLY A 67 8.46 -27.93 10.66
CA GLY A 67 9.12 -28.87 11.57
C GLY A 67 9.47 -30.17 10.86
#